data_AF-A0A225WBU9-F1
#
_entry.id   AF-A0A225WBU9-F1
#
_cell.length_a   1.000
_cell.length_b   1.000
_cell.length_c   1.000
_cell.angle_alpha   90.00
_cell.angle_beta   90.00
_cell.angle_gamma   90.00
#
_symmetry.space_group_name_H-M   'P 1'
#
loop_
_entity.id
_entity.type
_entity.pdbx_description
1 polymer ?
#
loop_
_entity_poly.entity_id
_entity_poly.type
_entity_poly.pdbx_seq_one_letter_code
_entity_poly.pdbx_strand_id
1 'polypeptide(L)'
;MSGLGFLSSPQASDYLPSISPTIVYSTAQATWTQQELQTLHTGLAQFPADQFDNVTRYIKIAATLPRKCVRDVAFKVKALGYSSGQAAAATATKRMKIEPYQEPNQPSTSTAELEEARLAALLQDNVLAINTMRTNLLNGKADENRAQMINLGDICTSIPPLPLQLDTSLLEEDDANNSKNQ
;
A
#
# COMPACT_ATOMS: atom_id res chain seq x y z
N MET A 1 -20.80 -2.30 47.14
CA MET A 1 -19.44 -2.22 46.58
C MET A 1 -19.17 -3.53 45.88
N SER A 2 -19.30 -3.57 44.55
CA SER A 2 -19.04 -4.77 43.75
C SER A 2 -18.20 -4.32 42.56
N GLY A 3 -16.92 -4.69 42.59
CA GLY A 3 -15.91 -4.27 41.62
C GLY A 3 -16.04 -5.02 40.31
N LEU A 4 -16.03 -4.26 39.22
CA LEU A 4 -15.93 -4.76 37.85
C LEU A 4 -14.52 -5.30 37.61
N GLY A 5 -14.42 -6.61 37.40
CA GLY A 5 -13.19 -7.25 36.90
C GLY A 5 -12.97 -6.88 35.45
N PHE A 6 -12.05 -5.94 35.20
CA PHE A 6 -11.50 -5.71 33.86
C PHE A 6 -10.63 -6.91 33.48
N LEU A 7 -11.15 -7.79 32.62
CA LEU A 7 -10.34 -8.76 31.90
C LEU A 7 -9.47 -7.99 30.91
N SER A 8 -8.19 -7.88 31.24
CA SER A 8 -7.19 -7.24 30.38
C SER A 8 -7.07 -8.04 29.09
N SER A 9 -7.30 -7.37 27.97
CA SER A 9 -7.09 -7.91 26.62
C SER A 9 -5.64 -8.35 26.46
N PRO A 10 -5.34 -9.54 25.90
CA PRO A 10 -3.95 -9.95 25.68
C PRO A 10 -3.29 -8.97 24.71
N GLN A 11 -2.17 -8.39 25.14
CA GLN A 11 -1.38 -7.49 24.30
C GLN A 11 -0.91 -8.25 23.06
N ALA A 12 -0.95 -7.59 21.90
CA ALA A 12 -0.48 -8.11 20.62
C ALA A 12 1.03 -8.45 20.55
N SER A 13 1.75 -8.40 21.68
CA SER A 13 3.17 -8.71 21.78
C SER A 13 3.48 -10.20 21.78
N ASP A 14 2.52 -11.07 22.13
CA ASP A 14 2.76 -12.52 22.27
C ASP A 14 2.76 -13.30 20.92
N TYR A 15 2.53 -12.62 19.79
CA TYR A 15 2.46 -13.22 18.46
C TYR A 15 3.61 -12.84 17.52
N LEU A 16 4.72 -12.31 18.06
CA LEU A 16 5.91 -12.12 17.23
C LEU A 16 6.68 -13.44 17.16
N PRO A 17 6.98 -13.97 15.95
CA PRO A 17 7.92 -15.06 15.83
C PRO A 17 9.22 -14.64 16.52
N SER A 18 9.87 -15.57 17.24
CA SER A 18 11.22 -15.39 17.77
C SER A 18 12.18 -15.15 16.60
N ILE A 19 12.22 -13.90 16.13
CA ILE A 19 13.13 -13.45 15.10
C ILE A 19 14.50 -13.36 15.75
N SER A 20 15.47 -14.06 15.15
CA SER A 20 16.87 -13.95 15.55
C SER A 20 17.22 -12.47 15.69
N PRO A 21 17.88 -12.05 16.78
CA PRO A 21 18.17 -10.63 17.08
C PRO A 21 19.02 -9.95 15.99
N THR A 22 19.56 -10.73 15.05
CA THR A 22 20.38 -10.26 13.93
C THR A 22 19.56 -9.69 12.77
N ILE A 23 18.27 -10.05 12.60
CA ILE A 23 17.49 -9.59 11.44
C ILE A 23 16.40 -8.60 11.86
N VAL A 24 16.67 -7.32 11.62
CA VAL A 24 15.70 -6.22 11.81
C VAL A 24 14.79 -6.16 10.59
N TYR A 25 13.61 -6.77 10.68
CA TYR A 25 12.54 -6.54 9.71
C TYR A 25 11.85 -5.21 10.03
N SER A 26 11.70 -4.33 9.01
CA SER A 26 11.01 -3.04 9.11
C SER A 26 9.59 -3.22 9.66
N THR A 27 9.25 -2.46 10.70
CA THR A 27 7.84 -2.25 11.09
C THR A 27 7.31 -1.03 10.32
N ALA A 28 6.04 -1.07 9.90
CA ALA A 28 5.41 0.03 9.16
C ALA A 28 5.45 1.40 9.89
N GLN A 29 5.83 1.41 11.18
CA GLN A 29 6.03 2.59 12.00
C GLN A 29 7.31 2.46 12.82
N ALA A 30 8.48 2.65 12.18
CA ALA A 30 9.73 2.74 12.92
C ALA A 30 9.76 4.03 13.76
N THR A 31 9.80 3.91 15.09
CA THR A 31 10.05 5.03 16.00
C THR A 31 11.51 5.49 15.86
N TRP A 32 11.72 6.80 15.76
CA TRP A 32 13.04 7.43 15.64
C TRP A 32 13.33 8.27 16.88
N THR A 33 14.45 7.98 17.54
CA THR A 33 14.97 8.81 18.62
C THR A 33 15.79 9.99 18.07
N GLN A 34 16.01 11.01 18.88
CA GLN A 34 16.85 12.16 18.50
C GLN A 34 18.29 11.75 18.17
N GLN A 35 18.85 10.80 18.92
CA GLN A 35 20.19 10.27 18.66
C GLN A 35 20.26 9.56 17.30
N GLU A 36 19.29 8.70 16.98
CA GLU A 36 19.24 8.01 15.69
C GLU A 36 19.06 8.97 14.51
N LEU A 37 18.28 10.05 14.69
CA LEU A 37 18.15 11.10 13.68
C LEU A 37 19.47 11.86 13.46
N GLN A 38 20.20 12.18 14.52
CA GLN A 38 21.53 12.79 14.40
C GLN A 38 22.49 11.87 13.62
N THR A 39 22.53 10.59 13.96
CA THR A 39 23.34 9.60 13.23
C THR A 39 22.92 9.49 11.76
N LEU A 40 21.62 9.56 11.46
CA LEU A 40 21.12 9.61 10.08
C LEU A 40 21.64 10.86 9.33
N HIS A 41 21.57 12.04 9.93
CA HIS A 41 22.07 13.28 9.32
C HIS A 41 23.58 13.24 9.10
N THR A 42 24.35 12.77 10.08
CA THR A 42 25.80 12.56 9.95
C THR A 42 26.11 11.58 8.81
N GLY A 43 25.38 10.47 8.72
CA GLY A 43 25.55 9.48 7.66
C GLY A 43 25.22 10.03 6.27
N LEU A 44 24.19 10.87 6.14
CA LEU A 44 23.85 11.56 4.88
C LEU A 44 24.92 12.56 4.45
N ALA A 45 25.58 13.23 5.40
CA ALA A 45 26.71 14.11 5.11
C ALA A 45 27.98 13.31 4.75
N GLN A 46 28.20 12.16 5.39
CA GLN A 46 29.36 11.30 5.15
C GLN A 46 29.30 10.57 3.81
N PHE A 47 28.09 10.24 3.34
CA PHE A 47 27.87 9.53 2.09
C PHE A 47 27.04 10.41 1.13
N PRO A 48 27.68 11.39 0.47
CA PRO A 48 26.97 12.36 -0.38
C PRO A 48 26.38 11.70 -1.63
N ALA A 49 25.37 12.36 -2.19
CA ALA A 49 24.61 11.81 -3.31
C ALA A 49 25.32 11.77 -4.65
N ASP A 50 26.36 12.57 -4.78
CA ASP A 50 27.21 12.64 -5.96
C ASP A 50 28.14 11.42 -6.09
N GLN A 51 28.53 10.82 -4.95
CA GLN A 51 29.52 9.74 -4.91
C GLN A 51 28.92 8.36 -4.67
N PHE A 52 27.76 8.27 -4.03
CA PHE A 52 27.12 7.00 -3.68
C PHE A 52 25.67 6.96 -4.18
N ASP A 53 25.31 5.87 -4.86
CA ASP A 53 23.92 5.58 -5.19
C ASP A 53 23.08 5.44 -3.92
N ASN A 54 21.77 5.65 -4.05
CA ASN A 54 20.85 5.67 -2.90
C ASN A 54 20.84 4.34 -2.15
N VAL A 55 20.98 3.20 -2.83
CA VAL A 55 20.95 1.88 -2.18
C VAL A 55 22.19 1.70 -1.32
N THR A 56 23.39 1.95 -1.87
CA THR A 56 24.65 1.87 -1.14
C THR A 56 24.68 2.85 0.04
N ARG A 57 24.17 4.07 -0.16
CA ARG A 57 24.07 5.08 0.89
C ARG A 57 23.22 4.57 2.06
N TYR A 58 22.01 4.07 1.78
CA TYR A 58 21.10 3.62 2.82
C TYR A 58 21.59 2.37 3.53
N ILE A 59 22.30 1.47 2.83
CA ILE A 59 22.98 0.32 3.45
C ILE A 59 24.02 0.79 4.46
N LYS A 60 24.92 1.70 4.07
CA LYS A 60 25.98 2.21 4.95
C LYS A 60 25.42 2.93 6.17
N ILE A 61 24.36 3.73 5.99
CA ILE A 61 23.69 4.43 7.10
C ILE A 61 22.97 3.43 8.02
N ALA A 62 22.22 2.47 7.47
CA ALA A 62 21.52 1.47 8.27
C ALA A 62 22.49 0.62 9.12
N ALA A 63 23.70 0.35 8.62
CA ALA A 63 24.73 -0.36 9.37
C ALA A 63 25.16 0.37 10.67
N THR A 64 24.99 1.69 10.74
CA THR A 64 25.24 2.49 11.97
C THR A 64 24.03 2.58 12.90
N LEU A 65 22.86 2.08 12.47
CA LEU A 65 21.59 2.17 13.19
C LEU A 65 21.11 0.74 13.50
N PRO A 66 21.55 0.12 14.62
CA PRO A 66 21.33 -1.30 14.90
C PRO A 66 19.85 -1.70 15.02
N ARG A 67 18.96 -0.72 15.19
CA ARG A 67 17.51 -0.90 15.31
C ARG A 67 16.74 -0.47 14.06
N LYS A 68 17.41 -0.12 12.97
CA LYS A 68 16.79 0.36 11.74
C LYS A 68 17.31 -0.43 10.57
N CYS A 69 16.42 -0.79 9.67
CA CYS A 69 16.80 -1.43 8.42
C CYS A 69 16.92 -0.40 7.29
N VAL A 70 17.47 -0.84 6.15
CA VAL A 70 17.62 -0.02 4.94
C VAL A 70 16.30 0.61 4.50
N ARG A 71 15.18 -0.13 4.64
CA ARG A 71 13.84 0.38 4.32
C ARG A 71 13.44 1.55 5.20
N ASP A 72 13.70 1.48 6.51
CA ASP A 72 13.37 2.55 7.46
C ASP A 72 14.15 3.82 7.13
N VAL A 73 15.44 3.67 6.82
CA VAL A 73 16.33 4.76 6.39
C VAL A 73 15.80 5.39 5.11
N ALA A 74 15.54 4.60 4.06
CA ALA A 74 15.03 5.11 2.79
C ALA A 74 13.72 5.88 2.95
N PHE A 75 12.79 5.35 3.76
CA PHE A 75 11.52 6.00 4.04
C PHE A 75 11.72 7.33 4.80
N LYS A 76 12.59 7.34 5.82
CA LYS A 76 12.87 8.56 6.60
C LYS A 76 13.57 9.63 5.76
N VAL A 77 14.56 9.25 4.95
CA VAL A 77 15.27 10.17 4.04
C VAL A 77 14.30 10.79 3.03
N LYS A 78 13.39 9.98 2.47
CA LYS A 78 12.33 10.46 1.57
C LYS A 78 11.39 11.44 2.29
N ALA A 79 10.99 11.15 3.53
CA ALA A 79 10.14 12.03 4.32
C ALA A 79 10.82 13.36 4.68
N LEU A 80 12.14 13.37 4.82
CA LEU A 80 12.95 14.57 5.12
C LEU A 80 13.34 15.37 3.87
N GLY A 81 13.05 14.88 2.67
CA GLY A 81 13.31 15.61 1.42
C GLY A 81 14.76 15.61 0.94
N TYR A 82 15.62 14.72 1.45
CA TYR A 82 17.04 14.61 1.06
C TYR A 82 17.28 13.96 -0.33
N SER A 83 16.23 13.75 -1.13
CA SER A 83 16.36 13.30 -2.50
C SER A 83 16.94 14.41 -3.37
N SER A 84 18.22 14.28 -3.75
CA SER A 84 18.85 15.09 -4.78
C SER A 84 18.13 14.86 -6.10
N GLY A 85 17.43 15.88 -6.59
CA GLY A 85 16.94 15.93 -7.95
C GLY A 85 15.62 15.18 -8.18
N GLN A 86 14.65 15.97 -8.62
CA GLN A 86 13.38 15.57 -9.21
C GLN A 86 12.25 15.23 -8.23
N ALA A 87 11.25 16.11 -8.27
CA ALA A 87 9.94 15.94 -7.66
C ALA A 87 9.38 14.54 -7.93
N ALA A 88 9.29 13.71 -6.88
CA ALA A 88 8.59 12.44 -6.93
C ALA A 88 7.65 12.25 -5.73
N ALA A 89 7.07 13.36 -5.26
CA ALA A 89 5.68 13.34 -4.79
C ALA A 89 4.71 12.95 -5.93
N ALA A 90 5.19 12.87 -7.18
CA ALA A 90 4.43 12.46 -8.36
C ALA A 90 4.34 10.94 -8.63
N THR A 91 5.10 10.07 -7.93
CA THR A 91 5.02 8.60 -8.18
C THR A 91 4.18 7.83 -7.16
N ALA A 92 3.68 8.48 -6.10
CA ALA A 92 2.65 7.90 -5.21
C ALA A 92 1.21 8.27 -5.64
N THR A 93 1.06 9.12 -6.66
CA THR A 93 -0.23 9.54 -7.21
C THR A 93 -0.21 9.51 -8.74
N LYS A 94 0.17 8.37 -9.35
CA LYS A 94 -0.66 7.86 -10.45
C LYS A 94 -1.95 7.28 -9.86
N ARG A 95 -2.61 8.01 -8.96
CA ARG A 95 -4.06 7.90 -8.83
C ARG A 95 -4.54 8.42 -10.18
N MET A 96 -5.27 7.59 -10.92
CA MET A 96 -6.14 8.11 -11.96
C MET A 96 -6.74 9.42 -11.47
N LYS A 97 -6.69 10.48 -12.30
CA LYS A 97 -7.49 11.68 -12.06
C LYS A 97 -8.94 11.18 -12.09
N ILE A 98 -9.47 10.84 -10.91
CA ILE A 98 -10.88 10.57 -10.74
C ILE A 98 -11.50 11.94 -11.00
N GLU A 99 -12.01 12.11 -12.21
CA GLU A 99 -12.95 13.19 -12.46
C GLU A 99 -14.05 13.07 -11.39
N PRO A 100 -14.42 14.16 -10.70
CA PRO A 100 -15.54 14.12 -9.79
C PRO A 100 -16.73 13.55 -10.56
N TYR A 101 -17.23 12.39 -10.13
CA TYR A 101 -18.40 11.78 -10.74
C TYR A 101 -19.55 12.79 -10.61
N GLN A 102 -19.95 13.39 -11.72
CA GLN A 102 -21.16 14.20 -11.79
C GLN A 102 -22.33 13.21 -11.84
N GLU A 103 -22.92 12.97 -10.67
CA GLU A 103 -24.07 12.10 -10.50
C GLU A 103 -25.28 12.70 -11.23
N PRO A 104 -25.74 12.11 -12.36
CA PRO A 104 -26.92 12.59 -13.04
C PRO A 104 -28.13 12.06 -12.28
N ASN A 105 -28.79 12.96 -11.55
CA ASN A 105 -29.94 12.78 -10.65
C ASN A 105 -29.55 12.49 -9.19
N GLN A 106 -29.56 13.55 -8.36
CA GLN A 106 -29.72 13.41 -6.92
C GLN A 106 -31.01 12.63 -6.64
N PRO A 107 -30.94 11.41 -6.07
CA PRO A 107 -32.13 10.77 -5.57
C PRO A 107 -32.49 11.45 -4.23
N SER A 108 -33.77 11.61 -3.96
CA SER A 108 -34.31 12.33 -2.79
C SER A 108 -33.65 11.85 -1.48
N THR A 109 -33.49 12.74 -0.49
CA THR A 109 -32.74 12.53 0.76
C THR A 109 -33.03 11.20 1.47
N SER A 110 -34.25 10.68 1.35
CA SER A 110 -34.68 9.38 1.92
C SER A 110 -34.07 8.15 1.24
N THR A 111 -33.72 8.22 -0.04
CA THR A 111 -33.07 7.14 -0.77
C THR A 111 -31.56 7.08 -0.50
N ALA A 112 -30.92 8.23 -0.31
CA ALA A 112 -29.50 8.30 0.05
C ALA A 112 -29.23 7.67 1.44
N GLU A 113 -30.07 7.93 2.43
CA GLU A 113 -29.96 7.31 3.77
C GLU A 113 -30.19 5.80 3.74
N LEU A 114 -31.12 5.32 2.88
CA LEU A 114 -31.38 3.89 2.71
C LEU A 114 -30.18 3.18 2.06
N GLU A 115 -29.59 3.76 1.02
CA GLU A 115 -28.39 3.25 0.36
C GLU A 115 -27.18 3.29 1.29
N GLU A 116 -27.02 4.35 2.10
CA GLU A 116 -25.97 4.43 3.12
C GLU A 116 -26.14 3.34 4.19
N ALA A 117 -27.36 3.11 4.67
CA ALA A 117 -27.63 2.04 5.63
C ALA A 117 -27.36 0.65 5.03
N ARG A 118 -27.70 0.43 3.75
CA ARG A 118 -27.37 -0.81 3.02
C ARG A 118 -25.86 -1.00 2.90
N LEU A 119 -25.13 0.05 2.54
CA LEU A 119 -23.68 0.00 2.43
C LEU A 119 -23.03 -0.28 3.79
N ALA A 120 -23.52 0.36 4.86
CA ALA A 120 -23.05 0.12 6.22
C ALA A 120 -23.27 -1.33 6.67
N ALA A 121 -24.44 -1.90 6.39
CA ALA A 121 -24.74 -3.30 6.67
C ALA A 121 -23.79 -4.26 5.92
N LEU A 122 -23.57 -4.00 4.62
CA LEU A 122 -22.63 -4.78 3.81
C LEU A 122 -21.20 -4.74 4.36
N LEU A 123 -20.74 -3.56 4.79
CA LEU A 123 -19.42 -3.39 5.40
C LEU A 123 -19.32 -4.15 6.73
N GLN A 124 -20.38 -4.15 7.53
CA GLN A 124 -20.43 -4.90 8.78
C GLN A 124 -20.35 -6.41 8.55
N ASP A 125 -21.07 -6.93 7.55
CA ASP A 125 -21.01 -8.34 7.15
C ASP A 125 -19.61 -8.74 6.65
N ASN A 126 -18.97 -7.87 5.87
CA ASN A 126 -17.60 -8.09 5.40
C ASN A 126 -16.60 -8.18 6.57
N VAL A 127 -16.73 -7.32 7.58
CA VAL A 127 -15.90 -7.38 8.79
C VAL A 127 -16.09 -8.70 9.53
N LEU A 128 -17.34 -9.16 9.67
CA LEU A 128 -17.65 -10.43 10.31
C LEU A 128 -17.06 -11.63 9.54
N ALA A 129 -17.19 -11.64 8.21
CA ALA A 129 -16.63 -12.68 7.35
C ALA A 129 -15.09 -12.73 7.50
N ILE A 130 -14.41 -11.60 7.45
CA ILE A 130 -12.94 -11.53 7.62
C ILE A 130 -12.50 -12.07 8.97
N ASN A 131 -13.17 -11.68 10.05
CA ASN A 131 -12.85 -12.16 11.39
C ASN A 131 -13.09 -13.68 11.55
N THR A 132 -14.12 -14.19 10.88
CA THR A 132 -14.41 -15.63 10.82
C THR A 132 -13.29 -16.37 10.07
N MET A 133 -12.90 -15.88 8.87
CA MET A 133 -11.79 -16.48 8.12
C MET A 133 -10.50 -16.51 8.93
N ARG A 134 -10.20 -15.42 9.63
CA ARG A 134 -9.03 -15.33 10.50
C ARG A 134 -9.05 -16.38 11.59
N THR A 135 -10.20 -16.56 12.25
CA THR A 135 -10.37 -17.56 13.31
C THR A 135 -10.20 -18.98 12.76
N ASN A 136 -10.78 -19.26 11.59
CA ASN A 136 -10.66 -20.55 10.93
C ASN A 136 -9.21 -20.87 10.56
N LEU A 137 -8.46 -19.90 10.04
CA LEU A 137 -7.04 -20.07 9.73
C LEU A 137 -6.19 -20.34 10.98
N LEU A 138 -6.43 -19.61 12.08
CA LEU A 138 -5.73 -19.83 13.34
C LEU A 138 -6.00 -21.22 13.92
N ASN A 139 -7.20 -21.76 13.70
CA ASN A 139 -7.60 -23.09 14.16
C ASN A 139 -7.29 -24.22 13.16
N GLY A 140 -6.59 -23.93 12.05
CA GLY A 140 -6.26 -24.92 11.02
C GLY A 140 -7.44 -25.39 10.17
N LYS A 141 -8.57 -24.69 10.23
CA LYS A 141 -9.84 -25.00 9.52
C LYS A 141 -9.98 -24.22 8.22
N ALA A 142 -8.94 -24.22 7.39
CA ALA A 142 -8.93 -23.42 6.15
C ALA A 142 -10.06 -23.81 5.18
N ASP A 143 -10.48 -25.07 5.17
CA ASP A 143 -11.57 -25.57 4.31
C ASP A 143 -12.92 -24.90 4.61
N GLU A 144 -13.14 -24.44 5.85
CA GLU A 144 -14.36 -23.73 6.25
C GLU A 144 -14.47 -22.33 5.59
N ASN A 145 -13.36 -21.80 5.04
CA ASN A 145 -13.35 -20.52 4.34
C ASN A 145 -13.78 -20.62 2.87
N ARG A 146 -13.95 -21.83 2.33
CA ARG A 146 -14.23 -22.06 0.90
C ARG A 146 -15.48 -21.31 0.43
N ALA A 147 -16.56 -21.34 1.21
CA ALA A 147 -17.81 -20.66 0.84
C ALA A 147 -17.64 -19.13 0.73
N GLN A 148 -16.83 -18.55 1.61
CA GLN A 148 -16.56 -17.11 1.64
C GLN A 148 -15.65 -16.70 0.47
N MET A 149 -14.71 -17.57 0.09
CA MET A 149 -13.85 -17.36 -1.08
C MET A 149 -14.59 -17.46 -2.42
N ILE A 150 -15.61 -18.30 -2.54
CA ILE A 150 -16.42 -18.41 -3.78
C ILE A 150 -17.13 -17.08 -4.05
N ASN A 151 -17.72 -16.48 -3.02
CA ASN A 151 -18.42 -15.19 -3.14
C ASN A 151 -17.49 -14.04 -3.58
N LEU A 152 -16.21 -14.09 -3.21
CA LEU A 152 -15.20 -13.16 -3.71
C LEU A 152 -14.87 -13.39 -5.20
N GLY A 153 -14.92 -14.64 -5.67
CA GLY A 153 -14.65 -14.99 -7.06
C GLY A 153 -15.69 -14.44 -8.03
N ASP A 154 -16.96 -14.39 -7.62
CA ASP A 154 -18.06 -13.86 -8.44
C ASP A 154 -17.87 -12.36 -8.77
N ILE A 155 -17.19 -11.60 -7.90
CA ILE A 155 -16.85 -10.18 -8.13
C ILE A 155 -15.95 -10.02 -9.36
N CYS A 156 -15.01 -10.94 -9.60
CA CYS A 156 -14.14 -10.85 -10.77
C CYS A 156 -14.90 -11.06 -12.10
N THR A 157 -16.07 -11.71 -12.05
CA THR A 157 -16.91 -11.94 -13.24
C THR A 157 -17.87 -10.79 -13.54
N SER A 158 -18.13 -9.92 -12.57
CA SER A 158 -19.00 -8.75 -12.71
C SER A 158 -18.26 -7.48 -13.16
N ILE A 159 -16.93 -7.52 -13.24
CA ILE A 159 -16.13 -6.42 -13.81
C ILE A 159 -16.21 -6.50 -15.34
N PRO A 160 -16.82 -5.51 -16.02
CA PRO A 160 -16.86 -5.50 -17.48
C PRO A 160 -15.44 -5.38 -18.05
N PRO A 161 -15.14 -6.03 -19.19
CA PRO A 161 -13.83 -5.94 -19.81
C PRO A 161 -13.51 -4.48 -20.15
N LEU A 162 -12.27 -4.07 -19.85
CA LEU A 162 -11.83 -2.71 -20.16
C LEU A 162 -11.82 -2.50 -21.69
N PRO A 163 -12.38 -1.39 -22.20
CA PRO A 163 -12.32 -1.08 -23.62
C PRO A 163 -10.87 -0.80 -24.01
N LEU A 164 -10.32 -1.63 -24.89
CA LEU A 164 -8.98 -1.45 -25.44
C LEU A 164 -9.10 -0.63 -26.73
N GLN A 165 -8.53 0.58 -26.74
CA GLN A 165 -8.27 1.32 -27.97
C GLN A 165 -6.80 1.10 -28.33
N LEU A 166 -6.55 0.35 -29.40
CA LEU A 166 -5.22 0.19 -29.95
C LEU A 166 -4.92 1.43 -30.78
N ASP A 167 -3.93 2.20 -30.36
CA ASP A 167 -3.45 3.36 -31.12
C ASP A 167 -2.59 2.86 -32.29
N THR A 168 -3.18 2.80 -33.48
CA THR A 168 -2.51 2.39 -34.73
C THR A 168 -1.91 3.56 -35.49
N SER A 169 -1.83 4.76 -34.90
CA SER A 169 -1.32 5.96 -35.56
C SER A 169 0.15 5.86 -36.00
N LEU A 170 0.90 4.91 -35.46
CA LEU A 170 2.29 4.63 -35.84
C LEU A 170 2.43 3.64 -37.01
N LEU A 171 1.33 3.13 -37.57
CA LEU A 171 1.35 2.21 -38.72
C LEU A 171 1.28 2.94 -40.08
N GLU A 172 1.39 4.26 -40.12
CA GLU A 172 1.60 4.99 -41.37
C GLU A 172 3.11 4.97 -41.74
N GLU A 173 3.60 3.83 -42.20
CA GLU A 173 4.90 3.74 -42.89
C GLU A 173 4.67 3.69 -44.41
N ASP A 174 4.92 4.85 -45.04
CA ASP A 174 5.49 5.06 -46.38
C ASP A 174 4.91 4.31 -47.60
N ASP A 175 3.71 4.71 -48.05
CA ASP A 175 3.30 4.60 -49.46
C ASP A 175 3.47 5.95 -50.19
N ALA A 176 4.68 6.50 -50.11
CA ALA A 176 5.12 7.54 -51.03
C ALA A 176 6.39 7.06 -51.72
N ASN A 177 6.22 6.60 -52.97
CA ASN A 177 7.07 6.93 -54.12
C ASN A 177 7.37 5.72 -55.03
N ASN A 178 6.38 5.22 -55.78
CA ASN A 178 6.69 4.59 -57.07
C ASN A 178 5.49 4.62 -58.04
N SER A 179 5.32 5.71 -58.80
CA SER A 179 4.65 5.71 -60.12
C SER A 179 4.84 7.07 -60.82
N LYS A 180 6.08 7.41 -61.14
CA LYS A 180 6.43 8.29 -62.26
C LYS A 180 7.54 7.59 -63.03
N ASN A 181 7.16 6.74 -63.99
CA ASN A 181 7.88 6.46 -65.24
C ASN A 181 7.25 5.25 -65.95
N GLN A 182 6.22 5.48 -66.77
CA GLN A 182 6.20 5.15 -68.21
C GLN A 182 4.95 5.69 -68.88
#